data_AF-A0A1G1N0X4-F1
#
_entry.id   AF-A0A1G1N0X4-F1
#
_cell.length_a   1.000
_cell.length_b   1.000
_cell.length_c   1.000
_cell.angle_alpha   90.00
_cell.angle_beta   90.00
_cell.angle_gamma   90.00
#
_symmetry.space_group_name_H-M   'P 1'
#
loop_
_entity.id
_entity.type
_entity.pdbx_description
1 polymer ?
#
loop_
_entity_poly.entity_id
_entity_poly.type
_entity_poly.pdbx_seq_one_letter_code
_entity_poly.pdbx_strand_id
1 'polypeptide(L)'
;MNPLTKVLLSVLGQKNEPVKKETKKRITSQIDVSVPEDRVKMEMSSLRTAVDNAIDPSNPDRRELITIYNNVLTDPHVFSQCQVAKSKLLAEPFRVNKGEAESPELTAMFKAPWFEDWLSLTFDALLWGYTLVEAGPRNEQGAWGSFSVFPRRHVLPYSKQIAIRPGDQGGIAYGDKPASLFLLEIGRPEDLGLLRIISREVIWKNFARTDWSQASEKFGMPFIWLKTGTEDKQELDRLETLCRNFASNGYMITNLEDGIQIVETAKSDVHKIYQENAHFCDEQISKCINGQTGTSDEKAFVGSAEVHERILDDFHHARLRYASNLTNYTLFPFLQYHGYQLEGAVFRFPR
;
A
#
# COMPACT_ATOMS: atom_id res chain seq x y z
N MET A 1 -17.76 32.64 -17.42
CA MET A 1 -17.98 31.18 -17.45
C MET A 1 -16.63 30.53 -17.76
N ASN A 2 -16.06 29.76 -16.83
CA ASN A 2 -14.73 29.15 -16.99
C ASN A 2 -14.74 28.19 -18.21
N PRO A 3 -13.68 28.14 -19.05
CA PRO A 3 -13.58 27.19 -20.16
C PRO A 3 -13.91 25.73 -19.79
N LEU A 4 -13.53 25.26 -18.59
CA LEU A 4 -13.89 23.92 -18.10
C LEU A 4 -15.41 23.74 -17.93
N THR A 5 -16.12 24.78 -17.50
CA THR A 5 -17.58 24.75 -17.32
C THR A 5 -18.30 24.65 -18.66
N LYS A 6 -17.81 25.33 -19.71
CA LYS A 6 -18.39 25.25 -21.06
C LYS A 6 -18.23 23.86 -21.68
N VAL A 7 -17.04 23.27 -21.51
CA VAL A 7 -16.73 21.90 -21.97
C VAL A 7 -17.59 20.88 -21.22
N LEU A 8 -17.72 21.01 -19.91
CA LEU A 8 -18.52 20.08 -19.12
C LEU A 8 -20.01 20.12 -19.51
N LEU A 9 -20.55 21.33 -19.79
CA LEU A 9 -21.92 21.50 -20.27
C LEU A 9 -22.13 20.89 -21.67
N SER A 10 -21.14 20.99 -22.57
CA SER A 10 -21.23 20.36 -23.91
C SER A 10 -21.20 18.83 -23.82
N VAL A 11 -20.45 18.28 -22.86
CA VAL A 11 -20.32 16.83 -22.66
C VAL A 11 -21.48 16.22 -21.86
N LEU A 12 -22.11 16.95 -20.93
CA LEU A 12 -23.26 16.46 -20.16
C LEU A 12 -24.59 16.51 -20.93
N GLY A 13 -24.59 16.99 -22.18
CA GLY A 13 -25.79 17.08 -23.02
C GLY A 13 -26.88 18.04 -22.50
N GLN A 14 -26.56 18.94 -21.56
CA GLN A 14 -27.56 19.80 -20.93
C GLN A 14 -27.89 21.02 -21.78
N LYS A 15 -29.14 21.09 -22.28
CA LYS A 15 -29.83 22.38 -22.44
C LYS A 15 -30.00 22.96 -21.04
N ASN A 16 -29.48 24.16 -20.77
CA ASN A 16 -29.71 25.11 -19.65
C ASN A 16 -30.74 24.76 -18.52
N GLU A 17 -30.78 23.54 -18.02
CA GLU A 17 -31.60 23.13 -16.87
C GLU A 17 -30.66 22.80 -15.70
N PRO A 18 -30.96 23.32 -14.50
CA PRO A 18 -30.10 23.10 -13.34
C PRO A 18 -30.02 21.59 -13.03
N VAL A 19 -28.80 21.09 -12.82
CA VAL A 19 -28.54 19.74 -12.32
C VAL A 19 -29.42 19.50 -11.10
N LYS A 20 -30.41 18.59 -11.20
CA LYS A 20 -31.25 18.21 -10.04
C LYS A 20 -30.32 17.76 -8.92
N LYS A 21 -30.41 18.38 -7.74
CA LYS A 21 -29.71 17.93 -6.52
C LYS A 21 -30.01 16.46 -6.30
N GLU A 22 -29.02 15.59 -6.50
CA GLU A 22 -29.15 14.15 -6.28
C GLU A 22 -29.50 13.91 -4.81
N THR A 23 -30.72 13.41 -4.57
CA THR A 23 -31.32 13.29 -3.23
C THR A 23 -31.02 11.94 -2.56
N LYS A 24 -30.37 11.01 -3.28
CA LYS A 24 -29.99 9.70 -2.73
C LYS A 24 -28.83 9.86 -1.75
N LYS A 25 -29.00 9.36 -0.52
CA LYS A 25 -27.91 9.26 0.46
C LYS A 25 -26.82 8.32 -0.05
N ARG A 26 -25.56 8.74 0.06
CA ARG A 26 -24.37 7.92 -0.26
C ARG A 26 -24.30 6.71 0.66
N ILE A 27 -23.76 5.59 0.19
CA ILE A 27 -23.71 4.37 0.99
C ILE A 27 -22.75 4.54 2.16
N THR A 28 -21.64 5.28 1.97
CA THR A 28 -20.68 5.54 3.04
C THR A 28 -21.31 6.27 4.24
N SER A 29 -22.38 7.05 4.04
CA SER A 29 -23.11 7.72 5.13
C SER A 29 -24.07 6.82 5.90
N GLN A 30 -24.18 5.54 5.53
CA GLN A 30 -25.10 4.56 6.12
C GLN A 30 -24.37 3.45 6.89
N ILE A 31 -23.03 3.49 6.91
CA ILE A 31 -22.18 2.48 7.57
C ILE A 31 -21.44 3.07 8.77
N ASP A 32 -21.06 2.22 9.71
CA ASP A 32 -20.32 2.60 10.90
C ASP A 32 -18.81 2.52 10.66
N VAL A 33 -18.24 3.63 10.20
CA VAL A 33 -16.79 3.76 9.96
C VAL A 33 -16.00 4.05 11.24
N SER A 34 -16.65 4.20 12.39
CA SER A 34 -16.00 4.60 13.64
C SER A 34 -15.33 3.43 14.38
N VAL A 35 -15.55 2.21 13.92
CA VAL A 35 -15.04 0.98 14.54
C VAL A 35 -13.51 0.92 14.40
N PRO A 36 -12.75 0.89 15.52
CA PRO A 36 -11.30 0.81 15.48
C PRO A 36 -10.78 -0.40 14.69
N GLU A 37 -9.56 -0.30 14.19
CA GLU A 37 -8.85 -1.44 13.61
C GLU A 37 -8.32 -2.34 14.73
N ASP A 38 -8.58 -3.65 14.60
CA ASP A 38 -8.01 -4.63 15.52
C ASP A 38 -6.50 -4.70 15.32
N ARG A 39 -5.76 -4.99 16.38
CA ARG A 39 -4.32 -5.22 16.26
C ARG A 39 -4.08 -6.61 15.70
N VAL A 40 -3.25 -6.70 14.67
CA VAL A 40 -2.86 -7.96 14.06
C VAL A 40 -1.36 -8.17 14.24
N LYS A 41 -0.97 -9.39 14.58
CA LYS A 41 0.44 -9.77 14.65
C LYS A 41 1.00 -9.95 13.25
N MET A 42 2.11 -9.28 12.96
CA MET A 42 2.84 -9.39 11.69
C MET A 42 3.67 -10.69 11.65
N GLU A 43 2.99 -11.83 11.52
CA GLU A 43 3.58 -13.16 11.48
C GLU A 43 3.04 -13.97 10.28
N MET A 44 3.80 -14.97 9.83
CA MET A 44 3.43 -15.78 8.66
C MET A 44 2.15 -16.60 8.87
N SER A 45 1.91 -17.08 10.10
CA SER A 45 0.69 -17.79 10.49
C SER A 45 -0.54 -16.91 10.40
N SER A 46 -0.45 -15.66 10.88
CA SER A 46 -1.52 -14.65 10.76
C SER A 46 -1.81 -14.33 9.30
N LEU A 47 -0.78 -14.07 8.48
CA LEU A 47 -0.95 -13.80 7.06
C LEU A 47 -1.64 -14.97 6.34
N ARG A 48 -1.21 -16.21 6.60
CA ARG A 48 -1.82 -17.40 5.97
C ARG A 48 -3.30 -17.52 6.36
N THR A 49 -3.61 -17.42 7.64
CA THR A 49 -4.99 -17.50 8.15
C THR A 49 -5.86 -16.39 7.57
N ALA A 50 -5.34 -15.16 7.53
CA ALA A 50 -6.05 -14.01 6.96
C ALA A 50 -6.30 -14.17 5.45
N VAL A 51 -5.37 -14.75 4.70
CA VAL A 51 -5.55 -15.08 3.28
C VAL A 51 -6.61 -16.16 3.11
N ASP A 52 -6.54 -17.26 3.86
CA ASP A 52 -7.49 -18.37 3.78
C ASP A 52 -8.92 -17.89 4.09
N ASN A 53 -9.09 -17.06 5.13
CA ASN A 53 -10.37 -16.44 5.49
C ASN A 53 -10.86 -15.44 4.42
N ALA A 54 -9.96 -14.68 3.80
CA ALA A 54 -10.33 -13.67 2.80
C ALA A 54 -10.86 -14.30 1.50
N ILE A 55 -10.38 -15.50 1.14
CA ILE A 55 -10.77 -16.19 -0.10
C ILE A 55 -11.91 -17.19 0.10
N ASP A 56 -12.34 -17.47 1.34
CA ASP A 56 -13.49 -18.35 1.59
C ASP A 56 -14.77 -17.75 0.98
N PRO A 57 -15.36 -18.35 -0.08
CA PRO A 57 -16.55 -17.79 -0.71
C PRO A 57 -17.80 -17.90 0.18
N SER A 58 -17.80 -18.82 1.15
CA SER A 58 -18.94 -19.09 2.01
C SER A 58 -19.05 -18.09 3.17
N ASN A 59 -17.89 -17.74 3.74
CA ASN A 59 -17.78 -16.85 4.89
C ASN A 59 -16.54 -15.95 4.78
N PRO A 60 -16.48 -15.05 3.78
CA PRO A 60 -15.29 -14.25 3.53
C PRO A 60 -15.06 -13.22 4.64
N ASP A 61 -13.87 -13.25 5.25
CA ASP A 61 -13.42 -12.23 6.20
C ASP A 61 -12.07 -11.65 5.79
N ARG A 62 -12.08 -10.39 5.37
CA ARG A 62 -10.89 -9.66 4.89
C ARG A 62 -10.30 -8.72 5.95
N ARG A 63 -10.89 -8.61 7.14
CA ARG A 63 -10.52 -7.57 8.12
C ARG A 63 -9.06 -7.68 8.54
N GLU A 64 -8.64 -8.88 8.94
CA GLU A 64 -7.26 -9.14 9.35
C GLU A 64 -6.27 -8.90 8.20
N LEU A 65 -6.60 -9.35 6.99
CA LEU A 65 -5.77 -9.13 5.80
C LEU A 65 -5.60 -7.64 5.48
N ILE A 66 -6.68 -6.86 5.58
CA ILE A 66 -6.66 -5.40 5.39
C ILE A 66 -5.74 -4.73 6.41
N THR A 67 -5.82 -5.13 7.69
CA THR A 67 -4.93 -4.58 8.73
C THR A 67 -3.46 -4.94 8.46
N ILE A 68 -3.17 -6.17 8.02
CA ILE A 68 -1.81 -6.56 7.62
C ILE A 68 -1.33 -5.65 6.48
N TYR A 69 -2.16 -5.41 5.47
CA TYR A 69 -1.81 -4.56 4.33
C TYR A 69 -1.58 -3.11 4.74
N ASN A 70 -2.40 -2.55 5.64
CA ASN A 70 -2.18 -1.23 6.22
C ASN A 70 -0.81 -1.15 6.90
N ASN A 71 -0.45 -2.14 7.72
CA ASN A 71 0.86 -2.19 8.38
C ASN A 71 2.01 -2.30 7.37
N VAL A 72 1.84 -3.09 6.31
CA VAL A 72 2.85 -3.25 5.24
C VAL A 72 3.13 -1.95 4.52
N LEU A 73 2.12 -1.12 4.27
CA LEU A 73 2.29 0.19 3.63
C LEU A 73 3.04 1.20 4.50
N THR A 74 3.21 0.94 5.79
CA THR A 74 4.06 1.77 6.67
C THR A 74 5.54 1.47 6.53
N ASP A 75 5.93 0.36 5.87
CA ASP A 75 7.33 0.06 5.60
C ASP A 75 7.92 1.11 4.63
N PRO A 76 9.05 1.76 4.97
CA PRO A 76 9.61 2.84 4.15
C PRO A 76 10.00 2.42 2.73
N HIS A 77 10.43 1.16 2.54
CA HIS A 77 10.83 0.68 1.23
C HIS A 77 9.59 0.41 0.38
N VAL A 78 8.56 -0.26 0.93
CA VAL A 78 7.25 -0.42 0.26
C VAL A 78 6.66 0.93 -0.14
N PHE A 79 6.63 1.88 0.80
CA PHE A 79 6.13 3.23 0.54
C PHE A 79 6.88 3.90 -0.62
N SER A 80 8.21 3.88 -0.58
CA SER A 80 9.06 4.48 -1.63
C SER A 80 8.79 3.86 -3.01
N GLN A 81 8.79 2.53 -3.12
CA GLN A 81 8.54 1.83 -4.38
C GLN A 81 7.14 2.13 -4.95
N CYS A 82 6.13 2.17 -4.09
CA CYS A 82 4.78 2.57 -4.47
C CYS A 82 4.73 4.02 -4.97
N GLN A 83 5.44 4.94 -4.32
CA GLN A 83 5.46 6.34 -4.74
C GLN A 83 6.17 6.55 -6.08
N VAL A 84 7.27 5.83 -6.35
CA VAL A 84 7.91 5.85 -7.66
C VAL A 84 6.94 5.41 -8.75
N ALA A 85 6.27 4.28 -8.56
CA ALA A 85 5.32 3.74 -9.52
C ALA A 85 4.12 4.68 -9.74
N LYS A 86 3.55 5.20 -8.66
CA LYS A 86 2.38 6.09 -8.69
C LYS A 86 2.71 7.44 -9.31
N SER A 87 3.85 8.04 -8.95
CA SER A 87 4.28 9.33 -9.52
C SER A 87 4.51 9.23 -11.02
N LYS A 88 5.14 8.13 -11.49
CA LYS A 88 5.36 7.90 -12.92
C LYS A 88 4.04 7.73 -13.67
N LEU A 89 3.07 7.02 -13.11
CA LEU A 89 1.71 6.90 -13.66
C LEU A 89 1.00 8.26 -13.78
N LEU A 90 1.01 9.06 -12.72
CA LEU A 90 0.30 10.35 -12.68
C LEU A 90 0.96 11.42 -13.55
N ALA A 91 2.28 11.32 -13.77
CA ALA A 91 3.01 12.23 -14.65
C ALA A 91 2.78 11.94 -16.15
N GLU A 92 2.19 10.80 -16.50
CA GLU A 92 2.03 10.41 -17.90
C GLU A 92 0.98 11.29 -18.60
N PRO A 93 1.33 11.94 -19.74
CA PRO A 93 0.35 12.68 -20.52
C PRO A 93 -0.73 11.73 -21.04
N PHE A 94 -1.96 12.21 -21.18
CA PHE A 94 -3.05 11.41 -21.74
C PHE A 94 -3.90 12.24 -22.70
N ARG A 95 -4.68 11.53 -23.53
CA ARG A 95 -5.68 12.12 -24.40
C ARG A 95 -6.93 11.26 -24.47
N VAL A 96 -8.05 11.90 -24.80
CA VAL A 96 -9.30 11.21 -25.12
C VAL A 96 -9.62 11.43 -26.58
N ASN A 97 -9.70 10.33 -27.33
CA ASN A 97 -9.99 10.36 -28.75
C ASN A 97 -11.48 10.08 -29.00
N LYS A 98 -12.06 10.71 -30.03
CA LYS A 98 -13.32 10.28 -30.64
C LYS A 98 -13.01 9.77 -32.04
N GLY A 99 -13.11 8.46 -32.24
CA GLY A 99 -12.55 7.81 -33.42
C GLY A 99 -11.02 7.88 -33.43
N GLU A 100 -10.41 8.29 -34.54
CA GLU A 100 -8.95 8.38 -34.67
C GLU A 100 -8.37 9.70 -34.16
N ALA A 101 -9.19 10.76 -34.10
CA ALA A 101 -8.75 12.10 -33.72
C ALA A 101 -8.90 12.34 -32.21
N GLU A 102 -7.98 13.11 -31.63
CA GLU A 102 -8.11 13.63 -30.27
C GLU A 102 -9.31 14.60 -30.18
N SER A 103 -10.02 14.54 -29.05
CA SER A 103 -11.01 15.55 -28.67
C SER A 103 -10.41 16.44 -27.57
N PRO A 104 -9.95 17.67 -27.90
CA PRO A 104 -9.36 18.57 -26.91
C PRO A 104 -10.30 18.90 -25.76
N GLU A 105 -11.59 18.98 -26.05
CA GLU A 105 -12.66 19.21 -25.07
C GLU A 105 -12.73 18.08 -24.05
N LEU A 106 -12.82 16.82 -24.50
CA LEU A 106 -12.83 15.68 -23.59
C LEU A 106 -11.51 15.56 -22.83
N THR A 107 -10.36 15.68 -23.51
CA THR A 107 -9.05 15.69 -22.85
C THR A 107 -8.99 16.74 -21.73
N ALA A 108 -9.50 17.95 -21.96
CA ALA A 108 -9.53 19.01 -20.95
C ALA A 108 -10.45 18.67 -19.76
N MET A 109 -11.58 18.01 -19.98
CA MET A 109 -12.48 17.58 -18.89
C MET A 109 -11.79 16.59 -17.94
N PHE A 110 -10.99 15.68 -18.47
CA PHE A 110 -10.25 14.69 -17.68
C PHE A 110 -8.98 15.25 -17.03
N LYS A 111 -8.56 16.49 -17.32
CA LYS A 111 -7.48 17.17 -16.58
C LYS A 111 -7.93 17.75 -15.22
N ALA A 112 -9.13 17.39 -14.77
CA ALA A 112 -9.67 17.82 -13.48
C ALA A 112 -9.17 16.92 -12.33
N PRO A 113 -9.07 17.44 -11.08
CA PRO A 113 -8.52 16.70 -9.95
C PRO A 113 -9.17 15.33 -9.68
N TRP A 114 -10.49 15.21 -9.87
CA TRP A 114 -11.21 13.94 -9.66
C TRP A 114 -10.70 12.79 -10.55
N PHE A 115 -10.10 13.10 -11.70
CA PHE A 115 -9.55 12.07 -12.58
C PHE A 115 -8.14 11.66 -12.15
N GLU A 116 -7.38 12.56 -11.54
CA GLU A 116 -6.13 12.19 -10.87
C GLU A 116 -6.40 11.24 -9.70
N ASP A 117 -7.47 11.48 -8.91
CA ASP A 117 -7.95 10.52 -7.91
C ASP A 117 -8.22 9.16 -8.54
N TRP A 118 -8.92 9.13 -9.67
CA TRP A 118 -9.21 7.89 -10.41
C TRP A 118 -7.94 7.17 -10.87
N LEU A 119 -6.99 7.86 -11.50
CA LEU A 119 -5.72 7.26 -11.93
C LEU A 119 -4.94 6.70 -10.73
N SER A 120 -4.87 7.46 -9.64
CA SER A 120 -4.30 7.03 -8.36
C SER A 120 -4.95 5.73 -7.86
N LEU A 121 -6.28 5.64 -7.90
CA LEU A 121 -7.04 4.45 -7.51
C LEU A 121 -6.76 3.23 -8.39
N THR A 122 -6.47 3.43 -9.68
CA THR A 122 -6.12 2.30 -10.56
C THR A 122 -4.83 1.61 -10.11
N PHE A 123 -3.85 2.36 -9.63
CA PHE A 123 -2.64 1.80 -9.03
C PHE A 123 -2.93 1.14 -7.69
N ASP A 124 -3.72 1.80 -6.84
CA ASP A 124 -4.10 1.23 -5.54
C ASP A 124 -4.85 -0.10 -5.72
N ALA A 125 -5.66 -0.25 -6.76
CA ALA A 125 -6.34 -1.52 -7.08
C ALA A 125 -5.35 -2.67 -7.41
N LEU A 126 -4.20 -2.38 -8.03
CA LEU A 126 -3.16 -3.41 -8.24
C LEU A 126 -2.55 -3.89 -6.91
N LEU A 127 -2.37 -2.97 -5.96
CA LEU A 127 -1.81 -3.28 -4.65
C LEU A 127 -2.80 -4.07 -3.78
N TRP A 128 -4.05 -3.62 -3.74
CA TRP A 128 -5.08 -4.11 -2.83
C TRP A 128 -5.94 -5.25 -3.39
N GLY A 129 -5.90 -5.47 -4.72
CA GLY A 129 -6.79 -6.38 -5.42
C GLY A 129 -8.21 -5.82 -5.48
N TYR A 130 -9.21 -6.64 -5.15
CA TYR A 130 -10.61 -6.23 -5.20
C TYR A 130 -10.86 -4.89 -4.50
N THR A 131 -11.36 -3.93 -5.27
CA THR A 131 -11.55 -2.54 -4.84
C THR A 131 -12.91 -2.04 -5.27
N LEU A 132 -13.68 -1.56 -4.30
CA LEU A 132 -14.92 -0.83 -4.53
C LEU A 132 -14.62 0.66 -4.38
N VAL A 133 -15.04 1.46 -5.35
CA VAL A 133 -14.86 2.91 -5.38
C VAL A 133 -16.23 3.56 -5.29
N GLU A 134 -16.36 4.62 -4.48
CA GLU A 134 -17.56 5.47 -4.47
C GLU A 134 -17.23 6.81 -5.13
N ALA A 135 -18.09 7.25 -6.04
CA ALA A 135 -18.03 8.59 -6.59
C ALA A 135 -18.59 9.60 -5.57
N GLY A 136 -17.85 10.68 -5.35
CA GLY A 136 -18.25 11.79 -4.48
C GLY A 136 -19.47 12.56 -5.02
N PRO A 137 -19.98 13.54 -4.28
CA PRO A 137 -21.06 14.40 -4.77
C PRO A 137 -20.60 15.21 -6.00
N ARG A 138 -21.54 15.58 -6.86
CA ARG A 138 -21.26 16.48 -7.98
C ARG A 138 -21.12 17.93 -7.50
N ASN A 139 -20.23 18.67 -8.14
CA ASN A 139 -20.10 20.11 -7.96
C ASN A 139 -21.25 20.87 -8.68
N GLU A 140 -21.31 22.19 -8.49
CA GLU A 140 -22.35 23.05 -9.10
C GLU A 140 -22.39 22.99 -10.63
N GLN A 141 -21.28 22.59 -11.26
CA GLN A 141 -21.13 22.52 -12.71
C GLN A 141 -21.52 21.12 -13.25
N GLY A 142 -21.86 20.19 -12.36
CA GLY A 142 -22.28 18.83 -12.71
C GLY A 142 -21.14 17.81 -12.81
N ALA A 143 -19.89 18.19 -12.52
CA ALA A 143 -18.75 17.27 -12.50
C ALA A 143 -18.66 16.54 -11.16
N TRP A 144 -18.13 15.33 -11.15
CA TRP A 144 -17.81 14.61 -9.92
C TRP A 144 -16.78 15.37 -9.08
N GLY A 145 -17.00 15.41 -7.76
CA GLY A 145 -16.08 16.05 -6.82
C GLY A 145 -14.80 15.26 -6.60
N SER A 146 -14.91 13.93 -6.49
CA SER A 146 -13.80 13.01 -6.27
C SER A 146 -14.21 11.56 -6.55
N PHE A 147 -13.24 10.67 -6.61
CA PHE A 147 -13.42 9.23 -6.51
C PHE A 147 -12.59 8.73 -5.35
N SER A 148 -13.16 7.87 -4.49
CA SER A 148 -12.44 7.37 -3.32
C SER A 148 -12.70 5.88 -3.08
N VAL A 149 -11.71 5.17 -2.54
CA VAL A 149 -11.88 3.79 -2.08
C VAL A 149 -12.98 3.74 -1.02
N PHE A 150 -13.99 2.90 -1.25
CA PHE A 150 -15.00 2.59 -0.25
C PHE A 150 -14.34 1.84 0.93
N PRO A 151 -14.70 2.11 2.20
CA PRO A 151 -14.10 1.46 3.37
C PRO A 151 -13.99 -0.06 3.23
N ARG A 152 -12.78 -0.58 2.99
CA ARG A 152 -12.54 -1.96 2.55
C ARG A 152 -13.06 -3.02 3.52
N ARG A 153 -13.02 -2.71 4.83
CA ARG A 153 -13.51 -3.59 5.91
C ARG A 153 -15.02 -3.85 5.88
N HIS A 154 -15.77 -3.04 5.13
CA HIS A 154 -17.22 -3.19 4.98
C HIS A 154 -17.61 -3.93 3.71
N VAL A 155 -16.68 -4.19 2.79
CA VAL A 155 -17.03 -4.73 1.48
C VAL A 155 -16.92 -6.25 1.50
N LEU A 156 -18.04 -6.92 1.19
CA LEU A 156 -18.13 -8.35 0.98
C LEU A 156 -18.16 -8.62 -0.54
N PRO A 157 -17.03 -8.99 -1.16
CA PRO A 157 -16.93 -9.05 -2.62
C PRO A 157 -17.76 -10.18 -3.24
N TYR A 158 -17.70 -11.38 -2.68
CA TYR A 158 -18.38 -12.57 -3.22
C TYR A 158 -19.91 -12.42 -3.25
N SER A 159 -20.50 -11.87 -2.20
CA SER A 159 -21.95 -11.68 -2.08
C SER A 159 -22.44 -10.35 -2.66
N LYS A 160 -21.53 -9.47 -3.10
CA LYS A 160 -21.81 -8.08 -3.52
C LYS A 160 -22.62 -7.28 -2.51
N GLN A 161 -22.19 -7.33 -1.25
CA GLN A 161 -22.82 -6.63 -0.14
C GLN A 161 -21.85 -5.70 0.59
N ILE A 162 -22.43 -4.69 1.24
CA ILE A 162 -21.74 -3.76 2.12
C ILE A 162 -22.26 -3.98 3.53
N ALA A 163 -21.41 -4.51 4.39
CA ALA A 163 -21.65 -4.70 5.81
C ALA A 163 -21.84 -3.33 6.51
N ILE A 164 -22.83 -3.22 7.40
CA ILE A 164 -23.08 -1.97 8.13
C ILE A 164 -21.95 -1.74 9.13
N ARG A 165 -21.53 -2.80 9.83
CA ARG A 165 -20.35 -2.82 10.69
C ARG A 165 -19.32 -3.82 10.15
N PRO A 166 -18.01 -3.57 10.36
CA PRO A 166 -16.98 -4.54 9.98
C PRO A 166 -17.21 -5.91 10.64
N GLY A 167 -17.38 -6.95 9.82
CA GLY A 167 -17.57 -8.32 10.27
C GLY A 167 -19.01 -8.82 10.23
N ASP A 168 -19.99 -7.97 9.91
CA ASP A 168 -21.34 -8.45 9.59
C ASP A 168 -21.27 -9.37 8.36
N GLN A 169 -21.98 -10.49 8.40
CA GLN A 169 -22.03 -11.47 7.29
C GLN A 169 -22.98 -11.07 6.15
N GLY A 170 -23.53 -9.85 6.23
CA GLY A 170 -24.35 -9.28 5.18
C GLY A 170 -24.65 -7.81 5.42
N GLY A 171 -25.40 -7.22 4.50
CA GLY A 171 -25.82 -5.83 4.63
C GLY A 171 -26.45 -5.28 3.36
N ILE A 172 -26.05 -4.06 2.99
CA ILE A 172 -26.61 -3.34 1.85
C ILE A 172 -26.09 -3.98 0.56
N ALA A 173 -26.96 -4.63 -0.20
CA ALA A 173 -26.60 -5.18 -1.50
C ALA A 173 -26.36 -4.06 -2.53
N TYR A 174 -25.27 -4.14 -3.29
CA TYR A 174 -25.02 -3.27 -4.45
C TYR A 174 -25.24 -3.97 -5.80
N GLY A 175 -25.39 -5.29 -5.80
CA GLY A 175 -25.87 -6.09 -6.93
C GLY A 175 -25.08 -5.88 -8.23
N ASP A 176 -25.74 -6.12 -9.37
CA ASP A 176 -25.11 -6.04 -10.70
C ASP A 176 -25.18 -4.66 -11.35
N LYS A 177 -25.75 -3.67 -10.65
CA LYS A 177 -25.83 -2.28 -11.13
C LYS A 177 -25.24 -1.29 -10.11
N PRO A 178 -23.96 -1.44 -9.72
CA PRO A 178 -23.32 -0.60 -8.72
C PRO A 178 -23.34 0.90 -9.09
N ALA A 179 -23.32 1.23 -10.39
CA ALA A 179 -23.44 2.61 -10.86
C ALA A 179 -24.71 3.33 -10.36
N SER A 180 -25.82 2.61 -10.17
CA SER A 180 -27.07 3.20 -9.64
C SER A 180 -26.97 3.67 -8.17
N LEU A 181 -25.93 3.19 -7.48
CA LEU A 181 -25.54 3.53 -6.11
C LEU A 181 -24.24 4.36 -6.07
N PHE A 182 -23.77 4.85 -7.22
CA PHE A 182 -22.53 5.62 -7.36
C PHE A 182 -21.25 4.83 -7.06
N LEU A 183 -21.32 3.51 -7.21
CA LEU A 183 -20.21 2.60 -6.95
C LEU A 183 -19.60 2.10 -8.26
N LEU A 184 -18.28 1.88 -8.25
CA LEU A 184 -17.52 1.22 -9.30
C LEU A 184 -16.75 0.04 -8.70
N GLU A 185 -16.85 -1.11 -9.34
CA GLU A 185 -16.20 -2.36 -8.93
C GLU A 185 -14.95 -2.58 -9.79
N ILE A 186 -13.82 -2.86 -9.15
CA ILE A 186 -12.52 -3.13 -9.79
C ILE A 186 -11.95 -4.44 -9.28
N GLY A 187 -11.51 -5.30 -10.21
CA GLY A 187 -10.92 -6.60 -9.89
C GLY A 187 -11.98 -7.69 -9.70
N ARG A 188 -11.56 -8.83 -9.16
CA ARG A 188 -12.43 -9.98 -8.87
C ARG A 188 -12.40 -10.32 -7.38
N PRO A 189 -13.46 -10.91 -6.80
CA PRO A 189 -13.51 -11.26 -5.38
C PRO A 189 -12.28 -12.03 -4.86
N GLU A 190 -11.73 -12.93 -5.68
CA GLU A 190 -10.56 -13.75 -5.36
C GLU A 190 -9.21 -13.02 -5.48
N ASP A 191 -9.20 -11.82 -6.06
CA ASP A 191 -7.98 -11.03 -6.24
C ASP A 191 -7.61 -10.30 -4.95
N LEU A 192 -6.52 -10.74 -4.33
CA LEU A 192 -5.96 -10.18 -3.10
C LEU A 192 -4.86 -9.13 -3.32
N GLY A 193 -4.51 -8.84 -4.58
CA GLY A 193 -3.53 -7.84 -4.94
C GLY A 193 -2.07 -8.18 -4.60
N LEU A 194 -1.17 -7.29 -4.99
CA LEU A 194 0.28 -7.44 -4.78
C LEU A 194 0.68 -7.39 -3.30
N LEU A 195 -0.09 -6.67 -2.46
CA LEU A 195 0.20 -6.57 -1.04
C LEU A 195 0.21 -7.93 -0.34
N ARG A 196 -0.50 -8.94 -0.87
CA ARG A 196 -0.42 -10.32 -0.37
C ARG A 196 1.01 -10.85 -0.38
N ILE A 197 1.71 -10.64 -1.50
CA ILE A 197 3.06 -11.15 -1.73
C ILE A 197 4.06 -10.30 -0.96
N ILE A 198 3.91 -8.98 -1.03
CA ILE A 198 4.77 -8.00 -0.33
C ILE A 198 4.69 -8.20 1.19
N SER A 199 3.53 -8.56 1.74
CA SER A 199 3.34 -8.80 3.17
C SER A 199 4.32 -9.83 3.73
N ARG A 200 4.62 -10.89 2.96
CA ARG A 200 5.58 -11.93 3.37
C ARG A 200 6.98 -11.35 3.56
N GLU A 201 7.45 -10.57 2.59
CA GLU A 201 8.78 -9.97 2.62
C GLU A 201 8.91 -8.96 3.77
N VAL A 202 7.87 -8.16 4.02
CA VAL A 202 7.85 -7.23 5.17
C VAL A 202 7.85 -7.97 6.51
N ILE A 203 7.11 -9.08 6.64
CA ILE A 203 7.13 -9.91 7.86
C ILE A 203 8.54 -10.44 8.13
N TRP A 204 9.20 -11.04 7.13
CA TRP A 204 10.57 -11.55 7.27
C TRP A 204 11.59 -10.45 7.57
N LYS A 205 11.49 -9.32 6.87
CA LYS A 205 12.31 -8.13 7.11
C LYS A 205 12.15 -7.60 8.54
N ASN A 206 10.93 -7.57 9.08
CA ASN A 206 10.68 -7.14 10.45
C ASN A 206 11.38 -8.06 11.47
N PHE A 207 11.26 -9.39 11.30
CA PHE A 207 11.98 -10.35 12.15
C PHE A 207 13.49 -10.15 12.06
N ALA A 208 14.04 -10.03 10.85
CA ALA A 208 15.47 -9.80 10.66
C ALA A 208 15.94 -8.51 11.37
N ARG A 209 15.19 -7.41 11.27
CA ARG A 209 15.53 -6.16 11.96
C ARG A 209 15.42 -6.27 13.48
N THR A 210 14.41 -6.99 14.00
CA THR A 210 14.28 -7.24 15.43
C THR A 210 15.43 -8.09 15.96
N ASP A 211 15.78 -9.18 15.28
CA ASP A 211 16.90 -10.05 15.67
C ASP A 211 18.24 -9.31 15.55
N TRP A 212 18.39 -8.48 14.52
CA TRP A 212 19.56 -7.62 14.37
C TRP A 212 19.71 -6.65 15.53
N SER A 213 18.62 -6.01 15.96
CA SER A 213 18.62 -5.11 17.11
C SER A 213 18.98 -5.84 18.41
N GLN A 214 18.38 -7.00 18.67
CA GLN A 214 18.66 -7.80 19.86
C GLN A 214 20.11 -8.30 19.88
N ALA A 215 20.62 -8.75 18.75
CA ALA A 215 22.02 -9.17 18.62
C ALA A 215 22.97 -7.99 18.83
N SER A 216 22.64 -6.82 18.27
CA SER A 216 23.44 -5.60 18.43
C SER A 216 23.47 -5.11 19.88
N GLU A 217 22.34 -5.18 20.59
CA GLU A 217 22.29 -4.84 22.02
C GLU A 217 23.15 -5.81 22.85
N LYS A 218 23.01 -7.11 22.60
CA LYS A 218 23.69 -8.15 23.38
C LYS A 218 25.20 -8.20 23.14
N PHE A 219 25.64 -8.04 21.89
CA PHE A 219 27.03 -8.27 21.47
C PHE A 219 27.76 -6.99 21.04
N GLY A 220 27.05 -5.87 20.82
CA GLY A 220 27.65 -4.62 20.36
C GLY A 220 28.29 -3.77 21.47
N MET A 221 28.07 -4.13 22.73
CA MET A 221 28.65 -3.44 23.89
C MET A 221 29.53 -4.38 24.72
N PRO A 222 30.71 -3.92 25.18
CA PRO A 222 31.63 -4.77 25.94
C PRO A 222 31.06 -5.12 27.30
N PHE A 223 31.20 -6.39 27.68
CA PHE A 223 30.97 -6.87 29.04
C PHE A 223 32.25 -6.69 29.86
N ILE A 224 32.17 -6.08 31.04
CA ILE A 224 33.36 -5.85 31.87
C ILE A 224 33.50 -6.98 32.87
N TRP A 225 34.60 -7.72 32.75
CA TRP A 225 35.02 -8.71 33.73
C TRP A 225 36.27 -8.22 34.46
N LEU A 226 36.13 -7.95 35.75
CA LEU A 226 37.22 -7.56 36.62
C LEU A 226 37.57 -8.73 37.56
N LYS A 227 38.83 -9.14 37.58
CA LYS A 227 39.36 -10.07 38.58
C LYS A 227 40.08 -9.30 39.68
N THR A 228 39.80 -9.62 40.94
CA THR A 228 40.47 -9.01 42.09
C THR A 228 40.83 -10.06 43.13
N GLY A 229 41.92 -9.83 43.87
CA GLY A 229 42.34 -10.66 45.01
C GLY A 229 42.03 -10.04 46.36
N THR A 230 41.31 -8.91 46.38
CA THR A 230 40.95 -8.21 47.61
C THR A 230 39.66 -8.77 48.21
N GLU A 231 39.65 -8.98 49.52
CA GLU A 231 38.44 -9.25 50.30
C GLU A 231 37.98 -8.01 51.08
N ASP A 232 38.74 -6.89 51.00
CA ASP A 232 38.38 -5.65 51.66
C ASP A 232 37.13 -5.02 51.03
N LYS A 233 36.12 -4.77 51.88
CA LYS A 233 34.81 -4.31 51.45
C LYS A 233 34.84 -2.90 50.86
N GLN A 234 35.67 -2.00 51.40
CA GLN A 234 35.76 -0.63 50.88
C GLN A 234 36.35 -0.62 49.47
N GLU A 235 37.38 -1.43 49.22
CA GLU A 235 37.96 -1.55 47.89
C GLU A 235 36.99 -2.24 46.90
N LEU A 236 36.25 -3.26 47.33
CA LEU A 236 35.22 -3.89 46.49
C LEU A 236 34.11 -2.90 46.08
N ASP A 237 33.61 -2.08 47.01
CA ASP A 237 32.60 -1.06 46.72
C ASP A 237 33.12 -0.02 45.70
N ARG A 238 34.41 0.33 45.79
CA ARG A 238 35.08 1.23 44.84
C ARG A 238 35.20 0.59 43.46
N LEU A 239 35.66 -0.66 43.38
CA LEU A 239 35.80 -1.42 42.13
C LEU A 239 34.43 -1.63 41.46
N GLU A 240 33.39 -1.90 42.24
CA GLU A 240 32.01 -1.97 41.76
C GLU A 240 31.55 -0.65 41.17
N THR A 241 31.81 0.47 41.86
CA THR A 241 31.45 1.82 41.36
C THR A 241 32.17 2.11 40.04
N LEU A 242 33.45 1.75 39.91
CA LEU A 242 34.21 1.89 38.66
C LEU A 242 33.63 1.04 37.53
N CYS A 243 33.34 -0.23 37.81
CA CYS A 243 32.74 -1.13 36.82
C CYS A 243 31.35 -0.64 36.38
N ARG A 244 30.53 -0.18 37.31
CA ARG A 244 29.18 0.35 37.04
C ARG A 244 29.23 1.64 36.21
N ASN A 245 30.22 2.49 36.43
CA ASN A 245 30.41 3.71 35.65
C ASN A 245 30.90 3.44 34.22
N PHE A 246 31.61 2.33 34.00
CA PHE A 246 32.16 1.96 32.70
C PHE A 246 31.27 0.99 31.90
N ALA A 247 30.52 0.11 32.57
CA ALA A 247 29.79 -0.96 31.93
C ALA A 247 28.36 -0.56 31.55
N SER A 248 28.09 -0.48 30.26
CA SER A 248 26.71 -0.34 29.75
C SER A 248 25.99 -1.69 29.57
N ASN A 249 26.74 -2.78 29.39
CA ASN A 249 26.21 -4.14 29.15
C ASN A 249 26.45 -5.09 30.33
N GLY A 250 26.38 -4.56 31.55
CA GLY A 250 26.65 -5.31 32.78
C GLY A 250 28.13 -5.54 33.08
N TYR A 251 28.41 -5.90 34.33
CA TYR A 251 29.76 -6.19 34.82
C TYR A 251 29.75 -7.38 35.76
N MET A 252 30.93 -7.93 35.99
CA MET A 252 31.14 -8.99 36.97
C MET A 252 32.51 -8.83 37.61
N ILE A 253 32.53 -8.94 38.94
CA ILE A 253 33.73 -8.91 39.76
C ILE A 253 33.90 -10.31 40.34
N THR A 254 35.06 -10.92 40.13
CA THR A 254 35.36 -12.27 40.62
C THR A 254 36.68 -12.32 41.37
N ASN A 255 36.82 -13.33 42.22
CA ASN A 255 38.08 -13.65 42.86
C ASN A 255 39.09 -14.22 41.84
N LEU A 256 40.37 -14.25 42.22
CA LEU A 256 41.44 -14.77 41.37
C LEU A 256 41.28 -16.26 41.03
N GLU A 257 40.71 -17.02 41.95
CA GLU A 257 40.49 -18.47 41.81
C GLU A 257 39.20 -18.83 41.05
N ASP A 258 38.32 -17.85 40.81
CA ASP A 258 37.07 -18.09 40.12
C ASP A 258 37.31 -18.39 38.64
N GLY A 259 36.99 -19.63 38.25
CA GLY A 259 36.96 -20.06 36.87
C GLY A 259 35.65 -19.66 36.21
N ILE A 260 35.63 -18.54 35.49
CA ILE A 260 34.49 -18.19 34.62
C ILE A 260 34.87 -18.35 33.15
N GLN A 261 34.03 -19.10 32.44
CA GLN A 261 34.10 -19.24 30.99
C GLN A 261 33.08 -18.28 30.36
N ILE A 262 33.56 -17.12 29.90
CA ILE A 262 32.76 -16.28 29.01
C ILE A 262 32.75 -16.97 27.65
N VAL A 263 31.61 -17.53 27.26
CA VAL A 263 31.41 -18.05 25.90
C VAL A 263 31.18 -16.86 24.99
N GLU A 264 32.26 -16.17 24.62
CA GLU A 264 32.21 -15.26 23.48
C GLU A 264 31.86 -16.10 22.26
N THR A 265 30.66 -15.86 21.73
CA THR A 265 30.27 -16.48 20.47
C THR A 265 31.11 -15.81 19.40
N ALA A 266 32.27 -16.39 19.09
CA ALA A 266 33.26 -15.92 18.12
C ALA A 266 32.73 -16.01 16.67
N LYS A 267 31.59 -15.39 16.38
CA LYS A 267 31.07 -15.20 15.04
C LYS A 267 30.93 -13.70 14.84
N SER A 268 32.01 -13.08 14.37
CA SER A 268 32.14 -11.65 14.04
C SER A 268 31.04 -11.10 13.12
N ASP A 269 30.27 -11.96 12.45
CA ASP A 269 29.37 -11.57 11.37
C ASP A 269 27.89 -11.95 11.60
N VAL A 270 27.46 -12.35 12.81
CA VAL A 270 26.05 -12.69 13.06
C VAL A 270 25.10 -11.52 12.72
N HIS A 271 25.55 -10.29 12.96
CA HIS A 271 24.79 -9.09 12.61
C HIS A 271 24.58 -8.93 11.09
N LYS A 272 25.52 -9.40 10.26
CA LYS A 272 25.44 -9.29 8.79
C LYS A 272 24.37 -10.20 8.21
N ILE A 273 24.17 -11.40 8.77
CA ILE A 273 23.15 -12.34 8.30
C ILE A 273 21.75 -11.70 8.32
N TYR A 274 21.43 -10.98 9.40
CA TYR A 274 20.16 -10.30 9.53
C TYR A 274 20.05 -9.09 8.58
N GLN A 275 21.12 -8.32 8.43
CA GLN A 275 21.16 -7.20 7.52
C GLN A 275 20.99 -7.66 6.05
N GLU A 276 21.71 -8.69 5.63
CA GLU A 276 21.62 -9.28 4.29
C GLU A 276 20.22 -9.82 4.01
N ASN A 277 19.58 -10.45 5.00
CA ASN A 277 18.19 -10.89 4.88
C ASN A 277 17.23 -9.71 4.66
N ALA A 278 17.38 -8.63 5.43
CA ALA A 278 16.56 -7.43 5.28
C ALA A 278 16.76 -6.77 3.90
N HIS A 279 18.00 -6.71 3.39
CA HIS A 279 18.28 -6.22 2.05
C HIS A 279 17.69 -7.11 0.96
N PHE A 280 17.79 -8.44 1.11
CA PHE A 280 17.18 -9.37 0.17
C PHE A 280 15.66 -9.19 0.11
N CYS A 281 15.00 -8.98 1.25
CA CYS A 281 13.56 -8.69 1.29
C CYS A 281 13.22 -7.39 0.55
N ASP A 282 14.00 -6.33 0.73
CA ASP A 282 13.83 -5.06 0.01
C ASP A 282 13.98 -5.25 -1.51
N GLU A 283 14.98 -6.02 -1.94
CA GLU A 283 15.10 -6.35 -3.37
C GLU A 283 13.89 -7.11 -3.91
N GLN A 284 13.31 -8.05 -3.16
CA GLN A 284 12.11 -8.78 -3.59
C GLN A 284 10.91 -7.83 -3.70
N ILE A 285 10.77 -6.86 -2.79
CA ILE A 285 9.72 -5.85 -2.83
C ILE A 285 9.89 -4.95 -4.08
N SER A 286 11.10 -4.46 -4.33
CA SER A 286 11.45 -3.71 -5.54
C SER A 286 11.11 -4.46 -6.82
N LYS A 287 11.49 -5.75 -6.91
CA LYS A 287 11.17 -6.62 -8.04
C LYS A 287 9.65 -6.85 -8.19
N CYS A 288 8.92 -7.00 -7.10
CA CYS A 288 7.46 -7.20 -7.12
C CYS A 288 6.71 -5.97 -7.63
N ILE A 289 7.11 -4.77 -7.18
CA ILE A 289 6.43 -3.54 -7.55
C ILE A 289 6.92 -3.09 -8.92
N ASN A 290 8.22 -2.81 -9.07
CA ASN A 290 8.82 -2.10 -10.19
C ASN A 290 9.66 -2.98 -11.14
N GLY A 291 9.79 -4.28 -10.86
CA GLY A 291 10.48 -5.23 -11.72
C GLY A 291 12.02 -5.23 -11.60
N GLN A 292 12.61 -4.32 -10.84
CA GLN A 292 14.05 -4.08 -10.81
C GLN A 292 14.52 -3.46 -9.49
N THR A 293 15.82 -3.55 -9.19
CA THR A 293 16.45 -3.04 -7.95
C THR A 293 17.43 -1.88 -8.19
N GLY A 294 17.96 -1.73 -9.41
CA GLY A 294 19.06 -0.84 -9.76
C GLY A 294 18.80 0.65 -9.60
N THR A 295 17.55 1.13 -9.68
CA THR A 295 17.25 2.56 -9.43
C THR A 295 16.93 2.87 -7.96
N SER A 296 16.93 1.85 -7.10
CA SER A 296 16.46 1.97 -5.70
C SER A 296 17.55 1.64 -4.68
N ASP A 297 18.32 0.56 -4.91
CA ASP A 297 19.19 -0.02 -3.87
C ASP A 297 20.67 -0.16 -4.28
N GLU A 298 21.02 -0.19 -5.57
CA GLU A 298 22.40 -0.44 -6.03
C GLU A 298 23.13 0.79 -6.60
N LYS A 299 24.46 0.84 -6.40
CA LYS A 299 25.36 1.66 -7.22
C LYS A 299 25.57 0.98 -8.58
N ALA A 300 24.60 1.13 -9.48
CA ALA A 300 24.65 0.54 -10.81
C ALA A 300 25.76 1.16 -11.68
N PHE A 301 26.47 0.34 -12.45
CA PHE A 301 27.32 0.80 -13.55
C PHE A 301 26.41 1.21 -14.73
N VAL A 302 26.85 2.16 -15.57
CA VAL A 302 26.00 2.78 -16.61
C VAL A 302 25.24 1.76 -17.48
N GLY A 303 25.91 0.68 -17.91
CA GLY A 303 25.27 -0.36 -18.73
C GLY A 303 24.23 -1.22 -18.00
N SER A 304 24.33 -1.41 -16.68
CA SER A 304 23.29 -2.10 -15.91
C SER A 304 22.11 -1.17 -15.62
N ALA A 305 22.36 0.12 -15.39
CA ALA A 305 21.31 1.12 -15.18
C ALA A 305 20.33 1.20 -16.37
N GLU A 306 20.83 1.19 -17.62
CA GLU A 306 19.98 1.18 -18.82
C GLU A 306 19.10 -0.08 -18.96
N VAL A 307 19.55 -1.23 -18.44
CA VAL A 307 18.73 -2.46 -18.43
C VAL A 307 17.64 -2.35 -17.37
N HIS A 308 17.97 -1.85 -16.17
CA HIS A 308 16.99 -1.64 -15.11
C HIS A 308 15.92 -0.61 -15.49
N GLU A 309 16.31 0.48 -16.14
CA GLU A 309 15.37 1.50 -16.63
C GLU A 309 14.37 0.92 -17.63
N ARG A 310 14.84 0.10 -18.59
CA ARG A 310 13.96 -0.58 -19.55
C ARG A 310 12.94 -1.52 -18.88
N ILE A 311 13.35 -2.28 -17.87
CA ILE A 311 12.43 -3.15 -17.12
C ILE A 311 11.40 -2.31 -16.35
N LEU A 312 11.83 -1.21 -15.74
CA LEU A 312 10.92 -0.27 -15.06
C LEU A 312 9.89 0.32 -16.05
N ASP A 313 10.32 0.66 -17.26
CA ASP A 313 9.44 1.15 -18.33
C ASP A 313 8.42 0.09 -18.77
N ASP A 314 8.82 -1.18 -18.92
CA ASP A 314 7.90 -2.26 -19.26
C ASP A 314 6.79 -2.43 -18.19
N PHE A 315 7.17 -2.38 -16.91
CA PHE A 315 6.20 -2.39 -15.80
C PHE A 315 5.30 -1.16 -15.81
N HIS A 316 5.88 0.02 -16.08
CA HIS A 316 5.12 1.26 -16.22
C HIS A 316 4.10 1.18 -17.36
N HIS A 317 4.50 0.74 -18.56
CA HIS A 317 3.61 0.56 -19.70
C HIS A 317 2.49 -0.46 -19.41
N ALA A 318 2.78 -1.54 -18.68
CA ALA A 318 1.76 -2.48 -18.23
C ALA A 318 0.71 -1.81 -17.32
N ARG A 319 1.14 -0.91 -16.42
CA ARG A 319 0.25 -0.11 -15.56
C ARG A 319 -0.56 0.91 -16.36
N LEU A 320 0.05 1.62 -17.30
CA LEU A 320 -0.65 2.54 -18.20
C LEU A 320 -1.76 1.82 -18.97
N ARG A 321 -1.49 0.61 -19.46
CA ARG A 321 -2.49 -0.24 -20.13
C ARG A 321 -3.61 -0.63 -19.17
N TYR A 322 -3.29 -1.03 -17.94
CA TYR A 322 -4.28 -1.37 -16.93
C TYR A 322 -5.18 -0.17 -16.58
N ALA A 323 -4.59 0.98 -16.29
CA ALA A 323 -5.32 2.22 -16.02
C ALA A 323 -6.19 2.65 -17.22
N SER A 324 -5.68 2.50 -18.46
CA SER A 324 -6.46 2.76 -19.67
C SER A 324 -7.66 1.82 -19.79
N ASN A 325 -7.48 0.53 -19.48
CA ASN A 325 -8.57 -0.44 -19.52
C ASN A 325 -9.64 -0.11 -18.46
N LEU A 326 -9.25 0.17 -17.22
CA LEU A 326 -10.22 0.57 -16.18
C LEU A 326 -10.95 1.87 -16.55
N THR A 327 -10.24 2.86 -17.10
CA THR A 327 -10.88 4.09 -17.55
C THR A 327 -11.90 3.82 -18.65
N ASN A 328 -11.54 3.06 -19.69
CA ASN A 328 -12.41 2.82 -20.84
C ASN A 328 -13.57 1.84 -20.55
N TYR A 329 -13.35 0.82 -19.73
CA TYR A 329 -14.31 -0.27 -19.52
C TYR A 329 -15.00 -0.23 -18.16
N THR A 330 -14.60 0.65 -17.26
CA THR A 330 -15.22 0.80 -15.93
C THR A 330 -15.70 2.24 -15.70
N LEU A 331 -14.80 3.23 -15.80
CA LEU A 331 -15.16 4.63 -15.57
C LEU A 331 -16.07 5.19 -16.66
N PHE A 332 -15.74 4.99 -17.94
CA PHE A 332 -16.52 5.55 -19.04
C PHE A 332 -17.98 5.04 -19.05
N PRO A 333 -18.25 3.74 -18.92
CA PRO A 333 -19.62 3.24 -18.77
C PRO A 333 -20.34 3.82 -17.55
N PHE A 334 -19.65 4.00 -16.42
CA PHE A 334 -20.19 4.66 -15.24
C PHE A 334 -20.56 6.12 -15.54
N LEU A 335 -19.68 6.88 -16.18
CA LEU A 335 -19.95 8.27 -16.56
C LEU A 335 -21.12 8.36 -17.55
N GLN A 336 -21.18 7.49 -18.55
CA GLN A 336 -22.29 7.43 -19.50
C GLN A 336 -23.62 7.11 -18.81
N TYR A 337 -23.64 6.15 -17.88
CA TYR A 337 -24.81 5.85 -17.07
C TYR A 337 -25.33 7.10 -16.32
N HIS A 338 -24.42 7.99 -15.92
CA HIS A 338 -24.76 9.26 -15.29
C HIS A 338 -24.77 10.48 -16.25
N GLY A 339 -24.98 10.24 -17.55
CA GLY A 339 -25.32 11.27 -18.53
C GLY A 339 -24.16 11.96 -19.27
N TYR A 340 -22.93 11.47 -19.13
CA TYR A 340 -21.80 11.99 -19.93
C TYR A 340 -21.82 11.43 -21.37
N GLN A 341 -21.69 12.30 -22.37
CA GLN A 341 -21.67 11.95 -23.80
C GLN A 341 -20.28 11.47 -24.24
N LEU A 342 -19.96 10.22 -23.89
CA LEU A 342 -18.69 9.56 -24.18
C LEU A 342 -18.80 8.50 -25.28
N GLU A 343 -19.88 8.50 -26.07
CA GLU A 343 -20.04 7.56 -27.18
C GLU A 343 -18.88 7.68 -28.18
N GLY A 344 -18.24 6.55 -28.46
CA GLY A 344 -17.06 6.48 -29.34
C GLY A 344 -15.79 7.13 -28.77
N ALA A 345 -15.82 7.58 -27.51
CA ALA A 345 -14.65 8.12 -26.84
C ALA A 345 -13.74 7.00 -26.32
N VAL A 346 -12.43 7.17 -26.47
CA VAL A 346 -11.42 6.22 -25.97
C VAL A 346 -10.30 6.99 -25.30
N PHE A 347 -10.08 6.73 -24.02
CA PHE A 347 -8.93 7.20 -23.26
C PHE A 347 -7.67 6.42 -23.64
N ARG A 348 -6.56 7.14 -23.86
CA ARG A 348 -5.26 6.55 -24.16
C ARG A 348 -4.13 7.37 -23.54
N PHE A 349 -3.12 6.69 -23.02
CA PHE A 349 -1.78 7.26 -22.90
C PHE A 349 -1.11 7.22 -24.29
N PRO A 350 -0.52 8.32 -24.78
CA PRO A 350 0.30 8.32 -25.98
C PRO A 350 1.52 7.42 -25.75
N ARG A 351 1.96 6.75 -26.80
CA ARG A 351 3.22 5.99 -26.79
C ARG A 351 4.37 6.88 -27.17
#